data_AF-A0A177XV02-F1
#
_entry.id   AF-A0A177XV02-F1
#
_cell.length_a   1.000
_cell.length_b   1.000
_cell.length_c   1.000
_cell.angle_alpha   90.00
_cell.angle_beta   90.00
_cell.angle_gamma   90.00
#
_symmetry.space_group_name_H-M   'P 1'
#
loop_
_entity.id
_entity.type
_entity.pdbx_description
1 polymer ?
#
loop_
_entity_poly.entity_id
_entity_poly.type
_entity_poly.pdbx_seq_one_letter_code
_entity_poly.pdbx_strand_id
1 'polypeptide(L)'
;MKKEMLEQLKNELKKSEVVKYGDKTFNVSNLAMKDINNISDMNDNERMNYVLSNCTDVEDPDLITISEAEFLYLKIKGLSNDVIKSEEFTCNECGELVSSDVSLNEIHLPEELDNSFEFGQMTIYMRHPVLGELKLFNDGETQSELLNLTIRCVDKIMLNGSIVSDLSIEERVEVLDYLDAPSFIKLVEYIQNPARPLVMLNLSCKCGATDSVALHGAEEILSG
;
A
#
# COMPACT_ATOMS: atom_id res chain seq x y z
N MET A 1 -4.61 -34.07 -24.23
CA MET A 1 -3.24 -33.56 -24.54
C MET A 1 -3.22 -32.23 -25.31
N LYS A 2 -3.38 -32.14 -26.63
CA LYS A 2 -3.20 -30.85 -27.36
C LYS A 2 -4.17 -29.72 -26.96
N LYS A 3 -5.40 -30.06 -26.57
CA LYS A 3 -6.42 -29.09 -26.10
C LYS A 3 -6.12 -28.59 -24.69
N GLU A 4 -5.81 -29.48 -23.74
CA GLU A 4 -5.41 -29.11 -22.37
C GLU A 4 -4.15 -28.25 -22.34
N MET A 5 -3.17 -28.56 -23.20
CA MET A 5 -1.96 -27.74 -23.34
C MET A 5 -2.28 -26.34 -23.91
N LEU A 6 -3.27 -26.23 -24.79
CA LEU A 6 -3.73 -24.95 -25.36
C LEU A 6 -4.58 -24.15 -24.37
N GLU A 7 -5.36 -24.82 -23.53
CA GLU A 7 -6.13 -24.24 -22.42
C GLU A 7 -5.18 -23.75 -21.30
N GLN A 8 -4.14 -24.52 -20.98
CA GLN A 8 -3.05 -24.10 -20.09
C GLN A 8 -2.28 -22.92 -20.69
N LEU A 9 -1.89 -22.98 -21.97
CA LEU A 9 -1.25 -21.84 -22.67
C LEU A 9 -2.16 -20.61 -22.73
N LYS A 10 -3.49 -20.78 -22.83
CA LYS A 10 -4.47 -19.68 -22.78
C LYS A 10 -4.66 -19.10 -21.38
N ASN A 11 -4.61 -19.92 -20.35
CA ASN A 11 -4.58 -19.46 -18.96
C ASN A 11 -3.24 -18.80 -18.61
N GLU A 12 -2.17 -19.16 -19.32
CA GLU A 12 -0.85 -18.52 -19.29
C GLU A 12 -0.71 -17.33 -20.25
N LEU A 13 -1.72 -17.02 -21.09
CA LEU A 13 -1.70 -15.81 -21.92
C LEU A 13 -1.77 -14.60 -21.00
N LYS A 14 -0.98 -13.57 -21.34
CA LYS A 14 -1.00 -12.22 -20.77
C LYS A 14 -2.42 -11.84 -20.36
N LYS A 15 -2.71 -11.89 -19.06
CA LYS A 15 -3.91 -11.31 -18.50
C LYS A 15 -3.64 -9.83 -18.31
N SER A 16 -4.60 -9.02 -18.67
CA SER A 16 -4.55 -7.58 -18.47
C SER A 16 -5.91 -7.06 -18.10
N GLU A 17 -5.95 -6.05 -17.26
CA GLU A 17 -7.17 -5.36 -16.89
C GLU A 17 -6.89 -3.87 -16.70
N VAL A 18 -7.97 -3.10 -16.66
CA VAL A 18 -7.94 -1.68 -16.33
C VAL A 18 -8.34 -1.56 -14.87
N VAL A 19 -7.40 -1.08 -14.05
CA VAL A 19 -7.60 -0.89 -12.60
C VAL A 19 -7.81 0.59 -12.31
N LYS A 20 -8.70 0.90 -11.38
CA LYS A 20 -8.93 2.25 -10.88
C LYS A 20 -8.43 2.39 -9.44
N TYR A 21 -7.79 3.51 -9.15
CA TYR A 21 -7.41 3.94 -7.81
C TYR A 21 -7.75 5.42 -7.68
N GLY A 22 -8.72 5.76 -6.84
CA GLY A 22 -9.29 7.11 -6.81
C GLY A 22 -9.71 7.56 -8.21
N ASP A 23 -9.21 8.72 -8.65
CA ASP A 23 -9.45 9.27 -9.98
C ASP A 23 -8.47 8.76 -11.07
N LYS A 24 -7.46 7.97 -10.69
CA LYS A 24 -6.45 7.43 -11.60
C LYS A 24 -6.90 6.09 -12.20
N THR A 25 -6.41 5.82 -13.40
CA THR A 25 -6.66 4.57 -14.12
C THR A 25 -5.34 4.02 -14.65
N PHE A 26 -5.13 2.73 -14.46
CA PHE A 26 -3.90 2.03 -14.81
C PHE A 26 -4.21 0.81 -15.66
N ASN A 27 -3.36 0.54 -16.65
CA ASN A 27 -3.37 -0.72 -17.38
C ASN A 27 -2.40 -1.68 -16.70
N VAL A 28 -2.91 -2.75 -16.09
CA VAL A 28 -2.09 -3.75 -15.41
C VAL A 28 -2.06 -5.05 -16.20
N SER A 29 -0.95 -5.80 -16.11
CA SER A 29 -0.82 -7.12 -16.73
C SER A 29 0.11 -8.05 -15.95
N ASN A 30 -0.01 -9.36 -16.13
CA ASN A 30 0.84 -10.33 -15.41
C ASN A 30 2.16 -10.69 -16.12
N LEU A 31 2.65 -9.84 -17.03
CA LEU A 31 3.72 -10.19 -17.97
C LEU A 31 5.04 -10.63 -17.32
N ALA A 32 5.51 -9.91 -16.30
CA ALA A 32 6.82 -10.14 -15.69
C ALA A 32 6.75 -10.98 -14.40
N MET A 33 5.57 -11.47 -14.02
CA MET A 33 5.37 -12.17 -12.75
C MET A 33 6.12 -13.50 -12.65
N LYS A 34 6.38 -14.16 -13.78
CA LYS A 34 7.16 -15.39 -13.84
C LYS A 34 8.66 -15.15 -13.60
N ASP A 35 9.16 -13.97 -13.95
CA ASP A 35 10.59 -13.64 -13.83
C ASP A 35 10.95 -13.28 -12.38
N ILE A 36 10.02 -12.66 -11.64
CA ILE A 36 10.21 -12.22 -10.26
C ILE A 36 10.48 -13.37 -9.29
N ASN A 37 9.80 -14.51 -9.46
CA ASN A 37 10.02 -15.68 -8.59
C ASN A 37 11.45 -16.26 -8.72
N ASN A 38 12.19 -15.86 -9.74
CA ASN A 38 13.57 -16.30 -9.98
C ASN A 38 14.63 -15.29 -9.48
N ILE A 39 14.21 -14.17 -8.89
CA ILE A 39 15.11 -13.12 -8.40
C ILE A 39 15.08 -13.16 -6.86
N SER A 40 15.98 -13.95 -6.27
CA SER A 40 16.07 -14.15 -4.81
C SER A 40 16.61 -12.95 -4.02
N ASP A 41 17.25 -12.00 -4.70
CA ASP A 41 18.11 -11.01 -4.04
C ASP A 41 17.45 -9.63 -3.88
N MET A 42 16.19 -9.48 -4.33
CA MET A 42 15.44 -8.23 -4.18
C MET A 42 14.71 -8.17 -2.84
N ASN A 43 14.82 -7.05 -2.15
CA ASN A 43 13.90 -6.73 -1.05
C ASN A 43 12.49 -6.45 -1.58
N ASP A 44 11.51 -6.32 -0.69
CA ASP A 44 10.10 -6.21 -1.11
C ASP A 44 9.79 -4.91 -1.88
N ASN A 45 10.46 -3.81 -1.55
CA ASN A 45 10.31 -2.52 -2.25
C ASN A 45 10.89 -2.58 -3.67
N GLU A 46 12.09 -3.16 -3.83
CA GLU A 46 12.72 -3.37 -5.13
C GLU A 46 11.87 -4.30 -6.00
N ARG A 47 11.33 -5.37 -5.39
CA ARG A 47 10.44 -6.30 -6.07
C ARG A 47 9.17 -5.59 -6.54
N MET A 48 8.53 -4.81 -5.69
CA MET A 48 7.34 -4.04 -6.03
C MET A 48 7.61 -3.04 -7.16
N ASN A 49 8.69 -2.26 -7.07
CA ASN A 49 9.08 -1.32 -8.13
C ASN A 49 9.33 -2.04 -9.47
N TYR A 50 10.05 -3.16 -9.45
CA TYR A 50 10.28 -3.99 -10.64
C TYR A 50 8.95 -4.47 -11.24
N VAL A 51 8.03 -4.97 -10.41
CA VAL A 51 6.71 -5.42 -10.90
C VAL A 51 5.99 -4.28 -11.57
N LEU A 52 5.86 -3.15 -10.87
CA LEU A 52 5.10 -2.00 -11.38
C LEU A 52 5.68 -1.49 -12.71
N SER A 53 7.01 -1.39 -12.80
CA SER A 53 7.71 -0.97 -14.02
C SER A 53 7.45 -1.86 -15.23
N ASN A 54 7.22 -3.16 -15.03
CA ASN A 54 7.10 -4.13 -16.12
C ASN A 54 5.66 -4.60 -16.38
N CYS A 55 4.78 -4.40 -15.40
CA CYS A 55 3.42 -4.93 -15.40
C CYS A 55 2.37 -3.82 -15.44
N THR A 56 2.76 -2.54 -15.41
CA THR A 56 1.83 -1.40 -15.48
C THR A 56 2.24 -0.37 -16.53
N ASP A 57 1.40 0.62 -16.77
CA ASP A 57 1.68 1.81 -17.57
C ASP A 57 2.14 3.02 -16.74
N VAL A 58 2.52 2.80 -15.47
CA VAL A 58 3.14 3.83 -14.64
C VAL A 58 4.52 4.17 -15.20
N GLU A 59 4.75 5.43 -15.57
CA GLU A 59 6.02 5.88 -16.14
C GLU A 59 7.18 5.77 -15.15
N ASP A 60 6.95 6.15 -13.89
CA ASP A 60 7.93 6.08 -12.81
C ASP A 60 7.25 5.61 -11.50
N PRO A 61 7.42 4.32 -11.13
CA PRO A 61 6.85 3.80 -9.89
C PRO A 61 7.38 4.46 -8.62
N ASP A 62 8.53 5.14 -8.65
CA ASP A 62 9.04 5.85 -7.46
C ASP A 62 8.21 7.10 -7.11
N LEU A 63 7.35 7.57 -8.03
CA LEU A 63 6.55 8.78 -7.87
C LEU A 63 5.09 8.54 -7.45
N ILE A 64 4.62 7.29 -7.45
CA ILE A 64 3.27 6.97 -6.96
C ILE A 64 3.27 6.74 -5.45
N THR A 65 2.13 6.92 -4.80
CA THR A 65 2.05 6.72 -3.35
C THR A 65 2.32 5.26 -2.99
N ILE A 66 2.79 5.00 -1.76
CA ILE A 66 3.00 3.62 -1.27
C ILE A 66 1.70 2.82 -1.39
N SER A 67 0.57 3.40 -0.99
CA SER A 67 -0.75 2.77 -1.08
C SER A 67 -1.16 2.42 -2.51
N GLU A 68 -0.89 3.32 -3.47
CA GLU A 68 -1.10 3.05 -4.91
C GLU A 68 -0.24 1.88 -5.38
N ALA A 69 1.03 1.87 -4.99
CA ALA A 69 1.98 0.82 -5.34
C ALA A 69 1.54 -0.54 -4.78
N GLU A 70 1.18 -0.61 -3.49
CA GLU A 70 0.70 -1.84 -2.85
C GLU A 70 -0.57 -2.36 -3.54
N PHE A 71 -1.52 -1.48 -3.83
CA PHE A 71 -2.78 -1.87 -4.47
C PHE A 71 -2.55 -2.44 -5.87
N LEU A 72 -1.77 -1.75 -6.70
CA LEU A 72 -1.44 -2.21 -8.05
C LEU A 72 -0.67 -3.52 -8.00
N TYR A 73 0.27 -3.66 -7.07
CA TYR A 73 1.03 -4.89 -6.89
C TYR A 73 0.13 -6.08 -6.55
N LEU A 74 -0.82 -5.90 -5.62
CA LEU A 74 -1.79 -6.93 -5.27
C LEU A 74 -2.73 -7.27 -6.43
N LYS A 75 -3.16 -6.30 -7.24
CA LYS A 75 -3.97 -6.56 -8.46
C LYS A 75 -3.20 -7.38 -9.49
N ILE A 76 -1.93 -7.06 -9.72
CA ILE A 76 -1.06 -7.83 -10.63
C ILE A 76 -0.85 -9.26 -10.11
N LYS A 77 -0.69 -9.44 -8.79
CA LYS A 77 -0.67 -10.76 -8.14
C LYS A 77 -1.97 -11.52 -8.38
N GLY A 78 -3.12 -10.88 -8.16
CA GLY A 78 -4.46 -11.43 -8.39
C GLY A 78 -4.71 -11.91 -9.82
N LEU A 79 -4.16 -11.20 -10.82
CA LEU A 79 -4.20 -11.68 -12.21
C LEU A 79 -3.45 -13.00 -12.39
N SER A 80 -2.33 -13.18 -11.69
CA SER A 80 -1.49 -14.38 -11.80
C SER A 80 -2.10 -15.55 -11.04
N ASN A 81 -2.46 -15.32 -9.78
CA ASN A 81 -3.13 -16.25 -8.89
C ASN A 81 -4.17 -15.45 -8.10
N ASP A 82 -5.44 -15.82 -8.23
CA ASP A 82 -6.56 -15.17 -7.56
C ASP A 82 -6.65 -15.49 -6.08
N VAL A 83 -6.06 -16.62 -5.66
CA VAL A 83 -6.04 -17.10 -4.28
C VAL A 83 -4.61 -17.32 -3.80
N ILE A 84 -4.29 -16.76 -2.62
CA ILE A 84 -3.07 -17.06 -1.87
C ILE A 84 -3.39 -18.17 -0.87
N LYS A 85 -2.36 -18.95 -0.50
CA LYS A 85 -2.49 -20.09 0.41
C LYS A 85 -3.19 -19.71 1.73
N SER A 86 -3.72 -20.75 2.35
CA SER A 86 -4.55 -20.67 3.53
C SER A 86 -3.76 -20.25 4.77
N GLU A 87 -4.15 -19.13 5.38
CA GLU A 87 -3.73 -18.76 6.74
C GLU A 87 -4.50 -19.58 7.78
N GLU A 88 -3.83 -19.96 8.87
CA GLU A 88 -4.45 -20.63 10.02
C GLU A 88 -4.72 -19.64 11.15
N PHE A 89 -6.00 -19.45 11.48
CA PHE A 89 -6.46 -18.61 12.58
C PHE A 89 -6.94 -19.45 13.74
N THR A 90 -6.68 -19.03 14.99
CA THR A 90 -7.23 -19.71 16.17
C THR A 90 -8.64 -19.19 16.46
N CYS A 91 -9.63 -20.08 16.54
CA CYS A 91 -10.98 -19.72 16.93
C CYS A 91 -11.04 -19.29 18.40
N ASN A 92 -11.50 -18.07 18.66
CA ASN A 92 -11.61 -17.51 20.02
C ASN A 92 -12.55 -18.28 20.96
N GLU A 93 -13.51 -19.04 20.42
CA GLU A 93 -14.53 -19.77 21.20
C GLU A 93 -14.11 -21.18 21.60
N CYS A 94 -13.44 -21.91 20.70
CA CYS A 94 -13.12 -23.34 20.92
C CYS A 94 -11.63 -23.68 20.80
N GLY A 95 -10.78 -22.72 20.40
CA GLY A 95 -9.35 -22.90 20.22
C GLY A 95 -8.94 -23.75 19.02
N GLU A 96 -9.89 -24.22 18.19
CA GLU A 96 -9.56 -24.93 16.95
C GLU A 96 -8.99 -23.99 15.89
N LEU A 97 -8.12 -24.53 15.03
CA LEU A 97 -7.59 -23.80 13.88
C LEU A 97 -8.61 -23.73 12.75
N VAL A 98 -8.76 -22.55 12.18
CA VAL A 98 -9.63 -22.24 11.05
C VAL A 98 -8.73 -21.78 9.91
N SER A 99 -8.72 -22.54 8.82
CA SER A 99 -8.00 -22.16 7.60
C SER A 99 -8.89 -21.32 6.70
N SER A 100 -8.40 -20.19 6.18
CA SER A 100 -9.13 -19.41 5.18
C SER A 100 -8.20 -18.98 4.05
N ASP A 101 -8.72 -19.08 2.82
CA ASP A 101 -8.03 -18.69 1.61
C ASP A 101 -8.16 -17.18 1.39
N VAL A 102 -7.06 -16.52 1.04
CA VAL A 102 -7.05 -15.07 0.78
C VAL A 102 -7.34 -14.80 -0.69
N SER A 103 -8.50 -14.20 -0.98
CA SER A 103 -8.90 -13.80 -2.35
C SER A 103 -8.38 -12.41 -2.69
N LEU A 104 -7.54 -12.30 -3.73
CA LEU A 104 -7.03 -11.03 -4.24
C LEU A 104 -8.02 -10.30 -5.17
N ASN A 105 -9.17 -10.90 -5.47
CA ASN A 105 -10.22 -10.24 -6.24
C ASN A 105 -10.93 -9.17 -5.41
N GLU A 106 -10.97 -9.34 -4.08
CA GLU A 106 -11.73 -8.52 -3.14
C GLU A 106 -10.82 -7.56 -2.34
N ILE A 107 -9.85 -6.95 -3.03
CA ILE A 107 -9.02 -5.90 -2.46
C ILE A 107 -9.81 -4.60 -2.44
N HIS A 108 -10.00 -4.06 -1.23
CA HIS A 108 -10.61 -2.77 -0.98
C HIS A 108 -9.54 -1.72 -0.68
N LEU A 109 -9.83 -0.47 -0.99
CA LEU A 109 -9.08 0.66 -0.48
C LEU A 109 -9.89 1.26 0.67
N PRO A 110 -9.30 1.45 1.85
CA PRO A 110 -9.98 2.19 2.91
C PRO A 110 -10.19 3.64 2.46
N GLU A 111 -11.12 4.32 3.13
CA GLU A 111 -11.32 5.75 2.91
C GLU A 111 -10.03 6.51 3.19
N GLU A 112 -9.73 7.50 2.35
CA GLU A 112 -8.58 8.38 2.58
C GLU A 112 -8.77 9.14 3.90
N LEU A 113 -7.73 9.15 4.72
CA LEU A 113 -7.71 9.94 5.95
C LEU A 113 -7.70 11.43 5.59
N ASP A 114 -8.34 12.25 6.42
CA ASP A 114 -8.22 13.71 6.29
C ASP A 114 -6.74 14.08 6.39
N ASN A 115 -6.27 14.76 5.35
CA ASN A 115 -4.87 15.16 5.21
C ASN A 115 -4.63 16.61 5.67
N SER A 116 -5.64 17.26 6.23
CA SER A 116 -5.58 18.63 6.72
C SER A 116 -5.52 18.69 8.25
N PHE A 117 -4.59 19.51 8.75
CA PHE A 117 -4.32 19.63 10.19
C PHE A 117 -4.36 21.09 10.60
N GLU A 118 -5.34 21.46 11.41
CA GLU A 118 -5.55 22.84 11.87
C GLU A 118 -4.80 23.15 13.17
N PHE A 119 -4.03 24.24 13.13
CA PHE A 119 -3.21 24.78 14.22
C PHE A 119 -3.46 26.28 14.35
N GLY A 120 -4.59 26.65 14.95
CA GLY A 120 -4.97 28.05 15.14
C GLY A 120 -5.29 28.76 13.82
N GLN A 121 -4.39 29.63 13.35
CA GLN A 121 -4.52 30.36 12.07
C GLN A 121 -3.83 29.66 10.89
N MET A 122 -3.20 28.52 11.16
CA MET A 122 -2.44 27.73 10.20
C MET A 122 -3.14 26.40 9.96
N THR A 123 -3.24 25.97 8.70
CA THR A 123 -3.66 24.61 8.33
C THR A 123 -2.55 23.99 7.50
N ILE A 124 -2.04 22.83 7.92
CA ILE A 124 -1.03 22.08 7.15
C ILE A 124 -1.75 20.99 6.38
N TYR A 125 -1.49 20.92 5.07
CA TYR A 125 -1.95 19.83 4.22
C TYR A 125 -0.78 18.88 3.97
N MET A 126 -1.01 17.61 4.24
CA MET A 126 -0.03 16.55 4.05
C MET A 126 -0.34 15.79 2.76
N ARG A 127 0.68 15.36 2.04
CA ARG A 127 0.57 14.30 1.03
C ARG A 127 0.97 12.96 1.65
N HIS A 128 0.58 11.87 1.00
CA HIS A 128 1.16 10.57 1.34
C HIS A 128 2.60 10.45 0.81
N PRO A 129 3.44 9.65 1.50
CA PRO A 129 4.76 9.30 1.00
C PRO A 129 4.67 8.50 -0.31
N VAL A 130 5.66 8.66 -1.17
CA VAL A 130 5.79 7.92 -2.43
C VAL A 130 6.74 6.74 -2.29
N LEU A 131 6.61 5.75 -3.18
CA LEU A 131 7.41 4.52 -3.12
C LEU A 131 8.92 4.79 -3.11
N GLY A 132 9.38 5.79 -3.88
CA GLY A 132 10.80 6.16 -3.92
C GLY A 132 11.33 6.70 -2.60
N GLU A 133 10.46 7.25 -1.73
CA GLU A 133 10.85 7.73 -0.42
C GLU A 133 11.12 6.57 0.55
N LEU A 134 10.54 5.39 0.35
CA LEU A 134 10.84 4.21 1.17
C LEU A 134 12.30 3.77 1.07
N LYS A 135 12.97 4.03 -0.05
CA LYS A 135 14.41 3.76 -0.23
C LYS A 135 15.31 4.57 0.71
N LEU A 136 14.76 5.63 1.31
CA LEU A 136 15.47 6.48 2.27
C LEU A 136 15.44 5.89 3.69
N PHE A 137 14.67 4.83 3.94
CA PHE A 137 14.58 4.11 5.20
C PHE A 137 15.33 2.79 5.04
N ASN A 138 16.50 2.66 5.68
CA ASN A 138 17.14 1.37 5.83
C ASN A 138 16.46 0.58 6.96
N ASP A 139 16.63 -0.75 6.99
CA ASP A 139 16.12 -1.66 8.02
C ASP A 139 16.53 -1.20 9.44
N GLY A 140 15.69 -0.37 10.05
CA GLY A 140 15.95 0.32 11.30
C GLY A 140 15.52 1.77 11.21
N GLU A 141 14.20 2.02 11.17
CA GLU A 141 13.62 3.37 11.23
C GLU A 141 14.22 4.15 12.39
N THR A 142 15.15 5.05 12.08
CA THR A 142 15.59 6.00 13.08
C THR A 142 14.51 7.06 13.19
N GLN A 143 14.24 7.52 14.42
CA GLN A 143 13.31 8.62 14.66
C GLN A 143 13.58 9.82 13.73
N SER A 144 14.86 10.07 13.41
CA SER A 144 15.31 11.11 12.47
C SER A 144 14.77 10.93 11.04
N GLU A 145 14.75 9.72 10.50
CA GLU A 145 14.26 9.45 9.14
C GLU A 145 12.75 9.71 9.05
N LEU A 146 11.99 9.28 10.06
CA LEU A 146 10.55 9.51 10.12
C LEU A 146 10.20 11.01 10.22
N LEU A 147 10.99 11.77 10.99
CA LEU A 147 10.89 13.23 11.02
C LEU A 147 11.12 13.83 9.62
N ASN A 148 12.17 13.40 8.94
CA ASN A 148 12.48 13.85 7.58
C ASN A 148 11.38 13.50 6.59
N LEU A 149 10.75 12.33 6.71
CA LEU A 149 9.60 11.95 5.89
C LEU A 149 8.43 12.90 6.11
N THR A 150 8.14 13.16 7.38
CA THR A 150 7.02 14.02 7.79
C THR A 150 7.18 15.41 7.20
N ILE A 151 8.39 15.98 7.28
CA ILE A 151 8.74 17.27 6.66
C ILE A 151 8.53 17.22 5.14
N ARG A 152 9.02 16.18 4.46
CA ARG A 152 8.88 16.02 3.00
C ARG A 152 7.43 15.86 2.55
N CYS A 153 6.58 15.33 3.41
CA CYS A 153 5.17 15.10 3.14
C CYS A 153 4.29 16.34 3.40
N VAL A 154 4.83 17.45 3.90
CA VAL A 154 4.12 18.74 3.87
C VAL A 154 3.96 19.16 2.41
N ASP A 155 2.71 19.25 1.94
CA ASP A 155 2.36 19.64 0.57
C ASP A 155 2.20 21.16 0.45
N LYS A 156 1.31 21.72 1.27
CA LYS A 156 1.02 23.15 1.30
C LYS A 156 0.56 23.57 2.69
N ILE A 157 0.68 24.85 2.96
CA ILE A 157 0.26 25.46 4.22
C ILE A 157 -0.73 26.57 3.90
N MET A 158 -1.85 26.59 4.61
CA MET A 158 -2.74 27.75 4.62
C MET A 158 -2.45 28.57 5.86
N LEU A 159 -2.12 29.84 5.70
CA LEU A 159 -1.89 30.77 6.80
C LEU A 159 -2.76 32.00 6.58
N ASN A 160 -3.65 32.31 7.54
CA ASN A 160 -4.54 33.46 7.46
C ASN A 160 -5.34 33.53 6.14
N GLY A 161 -5.79 32.37 5.64
CA GLY A 161 -6.54 32.26 4.39
C GLY A 161 -5.72 32.39 3.11
N SER A 162 -4.40 32.52 3.20
CA SER A 162 -3.49 32.49 2.05
C SER A 162 -2.82 31.12 1.95
N ILE A 163 -2.77 30.55 0.75
CA ILE A 163 -2.07 29.28 0.49
C ILE A 163 -0.61 29.59 0.16
N VAL A 164 0.29 28.89 0.86
CA VAL A 164 1.72 28.84 0.58
C VAL A 164 2.03 27.42 0.09
N SER A 165 2.41 27.32 -1.19
CA SER A 165 2.82 26.07 -1.87
C SER A 165 4.29 26.15 -2.27
N ASP A 166 4.83 25.06 -2.84
CA ASP A 166 6.17 25.01 -3.42
C ASP A 166 7.30 25.32 -2.42
N LEU A 167 7.04 24.97 -1.15
CA LEU A 167 7.94 25.21 -0.02
C LEU A 167 9.24 24.40 -0.18
N SER A 168 10.38 25.04 0.07
CA SER A 168 11.67 24.37 0.24
C SER A 168 11.65 23.47 1.49
N ILE A 169 12.63 22.57 1.61
CA ILE A 169 12.73 21.71 2.81
C ILE A 169 12.97 22.58 4.05
N GLU A 170 13.80 23.60 3.93
CA GLU A 170 14.11 24.55 5.01
C GLU A 170 12.85 25.31 5.46
N GLU A 171 12.04 25.81 4.52
CA GLU A 171 10.79 26.51 4.84
C GLU A 171 9.78 25.59 5.56
N ARG A 172 9.74 24.31 5.19
CA ARG A 172 8.89 23.32 5.89
C ARG A 172 9.38 23.05 7.30
N VAL A 173 10.70 22.94 7.50
CA VAL A 173 11.29 22.79 8.84
C VAL A 173 10.94 24.00 9.71
N GLU A 174 11.14 25.21 9.19
CA GLU A 174 10.81 26.44 9.92
C GLU A 174 9.34 26.47 10.36
N VAL A 175 8.42 26.04 9.50
CA VAL A 175 6.99 25.96 9.86
C VAL A 175 6.75 24.95 10.97
N LEU A 176 7.34 23.77 10.85
CA LEU A 176 7.13 22.68 11.79
C LEU A 176 7.75 22.97 13.18
N ASP A 177 8.78 23.81 13.25
CA ASP A 177 9.37 24.31 14.50
C ASP A 177 8.39 25.18 15.34
N TYR A 178 7.33 25.73 14.72
CA TYR A 178 6.28 26.46 15.44
C TYR A 178 5.20 25.53 16.04
N LEU A 179 5.21 24.24 15.70
CA LEU A 179 4.25 23.29 16.26
C LEU A 179 4.68 22.85 17.66
N ASP A 180 3.71 22.66 18.54
CA ASP A 180 3.96 21.94 19.78
C ASP A 180 4.13 20.43 19.49
N ALA A 181 4.79 19.72 20.42
CA ALA A 181 5.04 18.29 20.25
C ALA A 181 3.77 17.47 19.98
N PRO A 182 2.61 17.70 20.66
CA PRO A 182 1.37 16.99 20.32
C PRO A 182 0.87 17.24 18.90
N SER A 183 0.98 18.46 18.38
CA SER A 183 0.59 18.80 17.01
C SER A 183 1.48 18.11 15.99
N PHE A 184 2.79 18.11 16.25
CA PHE A 184 3.74 17.44 15.38
C PHE A 184 3.55 15.92 15.38
N ILE A 185 3.26 15.30 16.53
CA ILE A 185 2.95 13.87 16.63
C ILE A 185 1.79 13.47 15.71
N LYS A 186 0.74 14.29 15.59
CA LYS A 186 -0.39 13.99 14.68
C LYS A 186 0.05 13.88 13.22
N LEU A 187 1.00 14.73 12.80
CA LEU A 187 1.55 14.68 11.44
C LEU A 187 2.37 13.41 11.23
N VAL A 188 3.15 13.00 12.23
CA VAL A 188 3.90 11.74 12.20
C VAL A 188 2.95 10.55 12.13
N GLU A 189 1.92 10.51 12.96
CA GLU A 189 0.91 9.45 12.97
C GLU A 189 0.19 9.30 11.62
N TYR A 190 -0.08 10.41 10.94
CA TYR A 190 -0.65 10.39 9.59
C TYR A 190 0.27 9.71 8.57
N ILE A 191 1.58 9.94 8.66
CA ILE A 191 2.56 9.33 7.76
C ILE A 191 2.79 7.85 8.08
N GLN A 192 2.73 7.46 9.36
CA GLN A 192 2.88 6.07 9.78
C GLN A 192 1.65 5.20 9.49
N ASN A 193 0.47 5.80 9.36
CA ASN A 193 -0.78 5.09 9.12
C ASN A 193 -1.40 5.50 7.78
N PRO A 194 -0.71 5.26 6.64
CA PRO A 194 -1.32 5.53 5.34
C PRO A 194 -2.53 4.63 5.12
N ALA A 195 -3.47 5.06 4.28
CA ALA A 195 -4.58 4.24 3.84
C ALA A 195 -4.02 3.04 3.04
N ARG A 196 -4.00 1.83 3.61
CA ARG A 196 -3.42 0.63 2.96
C ARG A 196 -4.50 -0.28 2.39
N PRO A 197 -4.24 -0.99 1.27
CA PRO A 197 -5.17 -1.99 0.74
C PRO A 197 -5.64 -2.98 1.80
N LEU A 198 -6.91 -3.35 1.75
CA LEU A 198 -7.58 -4.19 2.74
C LEU A 198 -8.19 -5.42 2.08
N VAL A 199 -8.04 -6.59 2.70
CA VAL A 199 -8.82 -7.80 2.40
C VAL A 199 -9.53 -8.27 3.67
N MET A 200 -10.83 -8.54 3.55
CA MET A 200 -11.64 -9.05 4.67
C MET A 200 -11.79 -10.56 4.55
N LEU A 201 -11.28 -11.30 5.52
CA LEU A 201 -11.44 -12.74 5.62
C LEU A 201 -12.61 -13.08 6.54
N ASN A 202 -13.60 -13.78 6.00
CA ASN A 202 -14.71 -14.30 6.80
C ASN A 202 -14.37 -15.72 7.27
N LEU A 203 -14.19 -15.88 8.58
CA LEU A 203 -13.84 -17.15 9.21
C LEU A 203 -15.11 -17.85 9.68
N SER A 204 -15.21 -19.14 9.39
CA SER A 204 -16.30 -20.01 9.87
C SER A 204 -15.72 -21.23 10.55
N CYS A 205 -15.88 -21.32 11.86
CA CYS A 205 -15.39 -22.44 12.66
C CYS A 205 -16.40 -23.59 12.66
N LYS A 206 -15.90 -24.82 12.82
CA LYS A 206 -16.73 -26.04 12.95
C LYS A 206 -17.67 -26.01 14.16
N CYS A 207 -17.33 -25.26 15.21
CA CYS A 207 -18.20 -25.08 16.38
C CYS A 207 -19.41 -24.17 16.10
N GLY A 208 -19.46 -23.54 14.91
CA GLY A 208 -20.53 -22.61 14.51
C GLY A 208 -20.22 -21.14 14.77
N ALA A 209 -19.09 -20.82 15.41
CA ALA A 209 -18.63 -19.45 15.55
C ALA A 209 -18.17 -18.87 14.20
N THR A 210 -18.48 -17.60 13.97
CA THR A 210 -18.03 -16.83 12.81
C THR A 210 -17.21 -15.64 13.29
N ASP A 211 -16.15 -15.30 12.57
CA ASP A 211 -15.30 -14.14 12.87
C ASP A 211 -14.88 -13.47 11.56
N SER A 212 -14.32 -12.26 11.64
CA SER A 212 -13.78 -11.55 10.48
C SER A 212 -12.41 -10.97 10.80
N VAL A 213 -11.43 -11.24 9.93
CA VAL A 213 -10.07 -10.70 10.04
C VAL A 213 -9.82 -9.73 8.89
N ALA A 214 -9.26 -8.57 9.20
CA ALA A 214 -8.87 -7.55 8.24
C ALA A 214 -7.35 -7.62 8.04
N LEU A 215 -6.90 -7.94 6.82
CA LEU A 215 -5.48 -7.92 6.45
C LEU A 215 -5.15 -6.63 5.71
N HIS A 216 -4.09 -5.93 6.12
CA HIS A 216 -3.72 -4.61 5.62
C HIS A 216 -2.36 -4.58 4.92
N GLY A 217 -2.37 -4.06 3.69
CA GLY A 217 -1.17 -3.87 2.89
C GLY A 217 -0.63 -5.14 2.28
N ALA A 218 0.33 -4.97 1.37
CA ALA A 218 0.81 -6.09 0.56
C ALA A 218 1.58 -7.12 1.39
N GLU A 219 2.34 -6.69 2.39
CA GLU A 219 3.10 -7.58 3.26
C GLU A 219 2.19 -8.55 4.01
N GLU A 220 1.18 -8.05 4.72
CA GLU A 220 0.27 -8.90 5.50
C GLU A 220 -0.59 -9.79 4.59
N ILE A 221 -1.13 -9.23 3.51
CA ILE A 221 -2.00 -9.97 2.57
C ILE A 221 -1.23 -11.10 1.84
N LEU A 222 0.04 -10.89 1.52
CA LEU A 222 0.85 -11.87 0.78
C LEU A 222 1.65 -12.82 1.67
N SER A 223 1.84 -12.51 2.95
CA SER A 223 2.55 -13.37 3.90
C SER A 223 1.70 -14.51 4.45
N GLY A 224 0.41 -14.51 4.13
CA GLY A 224 -0.52 -15.60 4.43
C GLY A 224 -0.32 -16.88 3.64
#